data_AF-A0A6L5G0J3-F1
#
_entry.id   AF-A0A6L5G0J3-F1
#
_cell.length_a   1.000
_cell.length_b   1.000
_cell.length_c   1.000
_cell.angle_alpha   90.00
_cell.angle_beta   90.00
_cell.angle_gamma   90.00
#
_symmetry.space_group_name_H-M   'P 1'
#
loop_
_entity.id
_entity.type
_entity.pdbx_description
1 polymer ?
#
loop_
_entity_poly.entity_id
_entity_poly.type
_entity_poly.pdbx_seq_one_letter_code
_entity_poly.pdbx_strand_id
1 'polypeptide(L)'
;MHRGLRVLLTLIGVVAMVAGTVSVLFGAAVIPAHGEVSASVDSEMRFYAVWYVAVGVVALRAAPRIEESGAIVGGLAAAFGAAGLARALSWAMVGRPHFTTLVLMVVELALALVLATLRSTAGSPVRRATPPEPPGG
;
A
#
# COMPACT_ATOMS: atom_id res chain seq x y z
N MET A 1 18.29 -8.51 -3.42
CA MET A 1 17.05 -7.89 -2.87
C MET A 1 16.17 -7.23 -3.94
N HIS A 2 16.72 -6.83 -5.10
CA HIS A 2 16.01 -6.11 -6.19
C HIS A 2 14.82 -6.84 -6.84
N ARG A 3 14.94 -8.16 -7.11
CA ARG A 3 13.84 -8.93 -7.71
C ARG A 3 12.63 -9.07 -6.79
N GLY A 4 12.86 -9.27 -5.49
CA GLY A 4 11.79 -9.47 -4.51
C GLY A 4 10.89 -8.25 -4.37
N LEU A 5 11.48 -7.05 -4.23
CA LEU A 5 10.71 -5.81 -4.09
C LEU A 5 9.98 -5.44 -5.38
N ARG A 6 10.59 -5.68 -6.55
CA ARG A 6 9.93 -5.53 -7.85
C ARG A 6 8.73 -6.46 -7.97
N VAL A 7 8.88 -7.74 -7.62
CA VAL A 7 7.78 -8.71 -7.64
C VAL A 7 6.68 -8.29 -6.67
N LEU A 8 7.03 -7.90 -5.44
CA LEU A 8 6.06 -7.46 -4.43
C LEU A 8 5.25 -6.25 -4.92
N LEU A 9 5.88 -5.22 -5.48
CA LEU A 9 5.18 -4.06 -6.02
C LEU A 9 4.34 -4.38 -7.24
N THR A 10 4.81 -5.31 -8.08
CA THR A 10 4.03 -5.80 -9.21
C THR A 10 2.77 -6.49 -8.70
N LEU A 11 2.88 -7.37 -7.70
CA LEU A 11 1.74 -8.05 -7.09
C LEU A 11 0.77 -7.07 -6.43
N ILE A 12 1.28 -6.12 -5.63
CA ILE A 12 0.46 -5.04 -5.05
C ILE A 12 -0.29 -4.28 -6.14
N GLY A 13 0.43 -3.89 -7.19
CA GLY A 13 -0.13 -3.12 -8.30
C GLY A 13 -1.22 -3.86 -9.06
N VAL A 14 -0.98 -5.14 -9.38
CA VAL A 14 -1.97 -6.01 -10.04
C VAL A 14 -3.19 -6.22 -9.15
N VAL A 15 -2.98 -6.57 -7.88
CA VAL A 15 -4.08 -6.81 -6.93
C VAL A 15 -4.94 -5.55 -6.76
N ALA A 16 -4.32 -4.39 -6.54
CA ALA A 16 -5.04 -3.13 -6.36
C ALA A 16 -5.82 -2.74 -7.63
N MET A 17 -5.21 -2.94 -8.81
CA MET A 17 -5.87 -2.68 -10.08
C MET A 17 -7.07 -3.60 -10.31
N VAL A 18 -6.89 -4.91 -10.15
CA VAL A 18 -7.98 -5.89 -10.34
C VAL A 18 -9.09 -5.69 -9.32
N ALA A 19 -8.76 -5.61 -8.03
CA ALA A 19 -9.74 -5.42 -6.97
C ALA A 19 -10.49 -4.08 -7.11
N GLY A 20 -9.77 -3.01 -7.45
CA GLY A 20 -10.36 -1.71 -7.73
C GLY A 20 -11.31 -1.76 -8.94
N THR A 21 -10.88 -2.33 -10.07
CA THR A 21 -11.74 -2.45 -11.27
C THR A 21 -12.99 -3.29 -11.00
N VAL A 22 -12.85 -4.43 -10.32
CA VAL A 22 -13.99 -5.27 -9.92
C VAL A 22 -14.93 -4.48 -9.01
N SER A 23 -14.41 -3.73 -8.04
CA SER A 23 -15.23 -2.91 -7.14
C SER A 23 -15.91 -1.73 -7.83
N VAL A 24 -15.29 -1.14 -8.86
CA VAL A 24 -15.93 -0.10 -9.70
C VAL A 24 -17.13 -0.67 -10.46
N LEU A 25 -17.00 -1.89 -10.99
CA LEU A 25 -18.05 -2.53 -11.79
C LEU A 25 -19.22 -3.03 -10.92
N PHE A 26 -18.91 -3.71 -9.83
CA PHE A 26 -19.90 -4.41 -9.02
C PHE A 26 -20.29 -3.70 -7.71
N GLY A 27 -19.62 -2.58 -7.37
CA GLY A 27 -19.95 -1.78 -6.18
C GLY A 27 -19.83 -2.59 -4.90
N ALA A 28 -20.74 -2.35 -3.95
CA ALA A 28 -20.76 -3.02 -2.65
C ALA A 28 -21.07 -4.53 -2.72
N ALA A 29 -21.57 -5.04 -3.85
CA ALA A 29 -21.88 -6.45 -4.02
C ALA A 29 -20.65 -7.37 -3.88
N VAL A 30 -19.44 -6.83 -4.06
CA VAL A 30 -18.18 -7.57 -3.89
C VAL A 30 -17.83 -7.84 -2.41
N ILE A 31 -18.48 -7.13 -1.47
CA ILE A 31 -18.17 -7.21 -0.05
C ILE A 31 -18.96 -8.37 0.58
N PRO A 32 -18.33 -9.37 1.20
CA PRO A 32 -19.05 -10.46 1.85
C PRO A 32 -19.90 -9.97 3.03
N ALA A 33 -21.08 -10.57 3.20
CA ALA A 33 -22.01 -10.25 4.28
C ALA A 33 -22.37 -8.74 4.35
N HIS A 34 -22.45 -8.08 3.18
CA HIS A 34 -23.00 -6.74 3.10
C HIS A 34 -24.50 -6.78 3.46
N GLY A 35 -24.94 -5.86 4.33
CA GLY A 35 -26.36 -5.64 4.60
C GLY A 35 -27.01 -4.80 3.49
N GLU A 36 -28.11 -4.13 3.81
CA GLU A 36 -28.67 -3.13 2.90
C GLU A 36 -27.70 -1.97 2.70
N VAL A 37 -27.45 -1.61 1.43
CA VAL A 37 -26.53 -0.54 1.04
C VAL A 37 -27.32 0.56 0.34
N SER A 38 -27.22 1.79 0.85
CA SER A 38 -27.83 2.95 0.20
C SER A 38 -27.06 3.36 -1.07
N ALA A 39 -27.76 4.01 -2.00
CA ALA A 39 -27.13 4.50 -3.24
C ALA A 39 -25.92 5.42 -2.98
N SER A 40 -25.96 6.23 -1.92
CA SER A 40 -24.84 7.11 -1.52
C SER A 40 -23.61 6.31 -1.09
N VAL A 41 -23.80 5.22 -0.33
CA VAL A 41 -22.69 4.37 0.13
C VAL A 41 -22.09 3.58 -1.04
N ASP A 42 -22.92 3.04 -1.94
CA ASP A 42 -22.42 2.35 -3.14
C ASP A 42 -21.63 3.30 -4.06
N SER A 43 -22.15 4.51 -4.29
CA SER A 43 -21.47 5.56 -5.07
C SER A 43 -20.11 5.92 -4.47
N GLU A 44 -20.06 6.17 -3.16
CA GLU A 44 -18.83 6.51 -2.45
C GLU A 44 -17.79 5.36 -2.53
N MET A 45 -18.24 4.11 -2.40
CA MET A 45 -17.39 2.95 -2.57
C MET A 45 -16.79 2.86 -3.97
N ARG A 46 -17.60 3.05 -5.03
CA ARG A 46 -17.11 3.05 -6.42
C ARG A 46 -16.12 4.18 -6.67
N PHE A 47 -16.35 5.35 -6.07
CA PHE A 47 -15.40 6.46 -6.11
C PHE A 47 -14.04 6.07 -5.49
N TYR A 48 -14.02 5.51 -4.28
CA TYR A 48 -12.77 5.04 -3.66
C TYR A 48 -12.11 3.88 -4.43
N ALA A 49 -12.90 3.02 -5.08
CA ALA A 49 -12.37 1.95 -5.91
C ALA A 49 -11.53 2.48 -7.09
N VAL A 50 -11.92 3.62 -7.70
CA VAL A 50 -11.11 4.28 -8.75
C VAL A 50 -9.75 4.74 -8.20
N TRP A 51 -9.73 5.31 -6.99
CA TRP A 51 -8.47 5.67 -6.33
C TRP A 51 -7.59 4.46 -6.07
N TYR A 52 -8.19 3.32 -5.73
CA TYR A 52 -7.45 2.08 -5.54
C TYR A 52 -6.84 1.55 -6.85
N VAL A 53 -7.55 1.68 -7.97
CA VAL A 53 -7.00 1.41 -9.31
C VAL A 53 -5.81 2.34 -9.60
N ALA A 54 -5.92 3.63 -9.29
CA ALA A 54 -4.84 4.60 -9.51
C ALA A 54 -3.57 4.23 -8.71
N VAL A 55 -3.72 3.82 -7.45
CA VAL A 55 -2.61 3.27 -6.65
C VAL A 55 -1.98 2.07 -7.33
N GLY A 56 -2.79 1.15 -7.87
CA GLY A 56 -2.31 0.00 -8.63
C GLY A 56 -1.46 0.40 -9.85
N VAL A 57 -1.95 1.36 -10.64
CA VAL A 57 -1.21 1.89 -11.80
C VAL A 57 0.12 2.52 -11.39
N VAL A 58 0.13 3.33 -10.32
CA VAL A 58 1.36 3.97 -9.80
C VAL A 58 2.36 2.92 -9.36
N ALA A 59 1.93 1.90 -8.61
CA ALA A 59 2.79 0.81 -8.16
C ALA A 59 3.40 0.02 -9.33
N LEU A 60 2.60 -0.32 -10.36
CA LEU A 60 3.10 -1.02 -11.55
C LEU A 60 4.10 -0.19 -12.35
N ARG A 61 3.89 1.13 -12.46
CA ARG A 61 4.83 2.02 -13.14
C ARG A 61 6.14 2.21 -12.36
N ALA A 62 6.08 2.15 -11.04
CA ALA A 62 7.25 2.28 -10.17
C ALA A 62 8.07 0.97 -10.09
N ALA A 63 7.44 -0.19 -10.26
CA ALA A 63 8.09 -1.49 -10.07
C ALA A 63 9.39 -1.70 -10.90
N PRO A 64 9.50 -1.26 -12.17
CA PRO A 64 10.74 -1.38 -12.93
C PRO A 64 11.89 -0.52 -12.37
N ARG A 65 11.58 0.68 -11.83
CA ARG A 65 12.53 1.72 -11.37
C ARG A 65 12.58 1.84 -9.85
N ILE A 66 12.41 0.71 -9.18
CA ILE A 66 12.20 0.66 -7.74
C ILE A 66 13.37 1.26 -6.94
N GLU A 67 14.57 1.18 -7.47
CA GLU A 67 15.80 1.71 -6.86
C GLU A 67 15.79 3.24 -6.75
N GLU A 68 15.11 3.92 -7.67
CA GLU A 68 14.97 5.38 -7.70
C GLU A 68 13.71 5.85 -6.94
N SER A 69 12.83 4.90 -6.58
CA SER A 69 11.46 5.16 -6.15
C SER A 69 11.27 5.06 -4.63
N GLY A 70 12.30 5.34 -3.83
CA GLY A 70 12.23 5.23 -2.37
C GLY A 70 11.08 6.02 -1.73
N ALA A 71 10.71 7.16 -2.32
CA ALA A 71 9.54 7.94 -1.93
C ALA A 71 8.21 7.21 -2.19
N ILE A 72 8.08 6.52 -3.34
CA ILE A 72 6.88 5.74 -3.67
C ILE A 72 6.74 4.55 -2.72
N VAL A 73 7.83 3.85 -2.42
CA VAL A 73 7.84 2.75 -1.44
C VAL A 73 7.42 3.24 -0.06
N GLY A 74 7.97 4.38 0.38
CA GLY A 74 7.59 5.01 1.65
C GLY A 74 6.13 5.46 1.66
N GLY A 75 5.63 6.02 0.56
CA GLY A 75 4.24 6.42 0.41
C GLY A 75 3.28 5.24 0.46
N LEU A 76 3.60 4.13 -0.21
CA LEU A 76 2.82 2.90 -0.16
C LEU A 76 2.83 2.27 1.25
N ALA A 77 3.99 2.27 1.93
CA ALA A 77 4.06 1.81 3.31
C ALA A 77 3.14 2.62 4.23
N ALA A 78 3.17 3.95 4.11
CA ALA A 78 2.29 4.85 4.86
C ALA A 78 0.81 4.63 4.51
N ALA A 79 0.48 4.49 3.23
CA ALA A 79 -0.88 4.28 2.76
C ALA A 79 -1.48 2.97 3.27
N PHE A 80 -0.75 1.86 3.16
CA PHE A 80 -1.20 0.57 3.70
C PHE A 80 -1.31 0.58 5.23
N GLY A 81 -0.39 1.25 5.92
CA GLY A 81 -0.47 1.45 7.37
C GLY A 81 -1.73 2.22 7.76
N ALA A 82 -2.01 3.33 7.08
CA ALA A 82 -3.22 4.12 7.29
C ALA A 82 -4.50 3.33 6.97
N ALA A 83 -4.50 2.53 5.91
CA ALA A 83 -5.63 1.68 5.54
C ALA A 83 -5.95 0.63 6.62
N GLY A 84 -4.92 -0.07 7.12
CA GLY A 84 -5.09 -1.04 8.21
C GLY A 84 -5.58 -0.39 9.51
N LEU A 85 -5.06 0.79 9.85
CA LEU A 85 -5.52 1.57 11.00
C LEU A 85 -6.97 2.05 10.82
N ALA A 86 -7.36 2.48 9.63
CA ALA A 86 -8.75 2.87 9.33
C ALA A 86 -9.70 1.68 9.51
N ARG A 87 -9.28 0.46 9.13
CA ARG A 87 -10.06 -0.77 9.41
C ARG A 87 -10.15 -1.08 10.90
N ALA A 88 -9.06 -0.94 11.64
CA ALA A 88 -9.06 -1.13 13.09
C ALA A 88 -9.98 -0.11 13.79
N LEU A 89 -9.95 1.15 13.34
CA LEU A 89 -10.86 2.19 13.82
C LEU A 89 -12.32 1.85 13.50
N SER A 90 -12.61 1.41 12.27
CA SER A 90 -13.97 0.97 11.89
C SER A 90 -14.44 -0.21 12.76
N TRP A 91 -13.56 -1.17 13.05
CA TRP A 91 -13.88 -2.25 13.99
C TRP A 91 -14.22 -1.71 15.39
N ALA A 92 -13.37 -0.82 15.93
CA ALA A 92 -13.60 -0.25 17.26
C ALA A 92 -14.92 0.55 17.35
N MET A 93 -15.31 1.24 16.28
CA MET A 93 -16.45 2.15 16.26
C MET A 93 -17.78 1.48 15.87
N VAL A 94 -17.74 0.55 14.92
CA VAL A 94 -18.95 -0.03 14.29
C VAL A 94 -19.12 -1.51 14.64
N GLY A 95 -18.05 -2.18 15.04
CA GLY A 95 -18.07 -3.60 15.42
C GLY A 95 -17.27 -4.49 14.47
N ARG A 96 -17.20 -5.78 14.81
CA ARG A 96 -16.31 -6.73 14.15
C ARG A 96 -16.72 -6.98 12.69
N PRO A 97 -15.83 -6.75 11.71
CA PRO A 97 -16.17 -6.99 10.31
C PRO A 97 -16.07 -8.49 9.97
N HIS A 98 -16.54 -8.83 8.77
CA HIS A 98 -16.41 -10.18 8.22
C HIS A 98 -14.94 -10.64 8.22
N PHE A 99 -14.72 -11.96 8.33
CA PHE A 99 -13.38 -12.57 8.44
C PHE A 99 -12.43 -12.14 7.30
N THR A 100 -12.94 -12.03 6.07
CA THR A 100 -12.15 -11.56 4.91
C THR A 100 -11.57 -10.16 5.14
N THR A 101 -12.34 -9.25 5.72
CA THR A 101 -11.89 -7.88 6.03
C THR A 101 -10.84 -7.87 7.13
N LEU A 102 -10.93 -8.78 8.12
CA LEU A 102 -9.89 -8.96 9.14
C LEU A 102 -8.58 -9.44 8.52
N VAL A 103 -8.64 -10.43 7.62
CA VAL A 103 -7.45 -10.91 6.89
C VAL A 103 -6.82 -9.76 6.09
N LEU A 104 -7.62 -8.97 5.37
CA LEU A 104 -7.12 -7.83 4.62
C LEU A 104 -6.47 -6.78 5.52
N MET A 105 -7.06 -6.46 6.68
CA MET A 105 -6.47 -5.56 7.66
C MET A 105 -5.08 -6.05 8.11
N VAL A 106 -4.93 -7.34 8.41
CA VAL A 106 -3.63 -7.93 8.78
C VAL A 106 -2.64 -7.83 7.63
N VAL A 107 -3.08 -8.12 6.40
CA VAL A 107 -2.24 -8.02 5.20
C VAL A 107 -1.75 -6.59 4.99
N GLU A 108 -2.61 -5.58 5.16
CA GLU A 108 -2.22 -4.17 5.01
C GLU A 108 -1.18 -3.74 6.03
N LEU A 109 -1.38 -4.09 7.30
CA LEU A 109 -0.41 -3.78 8.36
C LEU A 109 0.92 -4.51 8.13
N ALA A 110 0.87 -5.77 7.72
CA ALA A 110 2.07 -6.54 7.38
C ALA A 110 2.81 -5.94 6.18
N LEU A 111 2.10 -5.56 5.12
CA LEU A 111 2.67 -4.88 3.94
C LEU A 111 3.32 -3.56 4.34
N ALA A 112 2.68 -2.76 5.20
CA ALA A 112 3.25 -1.52 5.69
C ALA A 112 4.60 -1.75 6.39
N LEU A 113 4.68 -2.74 7.28
CA LEU A 113 5.90 -3.09 8.00
C LEU A 113 6.99 -3.62 7.06
N VAL A 114 6.65 -4.51 6.13
CA VAL A 114 7.60 -5.04 5.14
C VAL A 114 8.16 -3.92 4.27
N LEU A 115 7.31 -3.03 3.74
CA LEU A 115 7.76 -1.92 2.90
C LEU A 115 8.60 -0.90 3.69
N ALA A 116 8.25 -0.62 4.95
CA ALA A 116 9.00 0.30 5.82
C ALA A 116 10.39 -0.24 6.19
N THR A 117 10.49 -1.53 6.52
CA THR A 117 11.78 -2.18 6.85
C THR A 117 12.69 -2.31 5.63
N LEU A 118 12.12 -2.62 4.45
CA LEU A 118 12.90 -2.66 3.22
C LEU A 118 13.43 -1.27 2.84
N ARG A 119 12.70 -0.19 3.14
CA ARG A 119 13.19 1.19 2.97
C ARG A 119 14.37 1.51 3.87
N SER A 120 14.36 1.12 5.15
CA SER A 120 15.46 1.44 6.08
C SER A 120 16.77 0.76 5.70
N THR A 121 16.71 -0.44 5.12
CA THR A 121 17.91 -1.15 4.63
C THR A 121 18.55 -0.52 3.39
N ALA A 122 17.79 0.24 2.59
CA ALA A 122 18.31 0.91 1.40
C ALA A 122 18.95 2.28 1.70
N GLY A 123 18.80 2.80 2.93
CA GLY A 123 19.12 4.17 3.31
C GLY A 123 20.38 4.37 4.15
N SER A 124 21.40 3.51 4.07
CA SER A 124 22.70 3.77 4.71
C SER A 124 23.71 4.36 3.72
N PRO A 125 23.84 5.70 3.60
CA PRO A 125 25.06 6.28 3.10
C PRO A 125 26.12 6.03 4.17
N VAL A 126 27.04 5.10 3.88
CA VAL A 126 28.36 5.11 4.52
C VAL A 126 28.86 6.55 4.40
N ARG A 127 28.95 7.21 5.55
CA ARG A 127 29.59 8.52 5.75
C ARG A 127 30.87 8.50 4.92
N ARG A 128 30.89 9.20 3.77
CA ARG A 128 32.15 9.45 3.07
C ARG A 128 33.01 10.18 4.09
N ALA A 129 33.98 9.47 4.66
CA ALA A 129 35.03 10.11 5.41
C ALA A 129 35.66 11.10 4.44
N THR A 130 35.51 12.39 4.73
CA THR A 130 36.35 13.41 4.12
C THR A 130 37.79 12.98 4.40
N PRO A 131 38.63 12.74 3.38
CA PRO A 131 40.03 12.43 3.62
C PRO A 131 40.66 13.56 4.45
N PRO A 132 41.55 13.27 5.41
CA PRO A 132 42.24 14.32 6.14
C PRO A 132 43.02 15.18 5.15
N GLU A 133 42.89 16.49 5.31
CA GLU A 133 43.64 17.50 4.56
C GLU A 133 45.14 17.22 4.74
N PRO A 134 45.95 17.15 3.67
CA PRO A 134 47.37 16.89 3.81
C PRO A 134 48.04 18.03 4.60
N PRO A 135 49.01 17.73 5.48
CA PRO A 135 49.72 18.76 6.21
C PRO A 135 50.40 19.71 5.19
N GLY A 136 50.04 20.99 5.27
CA GLY A 136 50.62 22.04 4.46
C GLY A 136 52.13 22.06 4.64
N GLY A 137 52.85 21.99 3.51
CA GLY A 137 54.28 22.29 3.40
C GLY A 137 54.52 23.76 3.16
#